data_AF-A0A1V3WI96-F1
#
_entry.id   AF-A0A1V3WI96-F1
#
_cell.length_a   1.000
_cell.length_b   1.000
_cell.length_c   1.000
_cell.angle_alpha   90.00
_cell.angle_beta   90.00
_cell.angle_gamma   90.00
#
_symmetry.space_group_name_H-M   'P 1'
#
loop_
_entity.id
_entity.type
_entity.pdbx_description
1 polymer ?
#
loop_
_entity_poly.entity_id
_entity_poly.type
_entity_poly.pdbx_seq_one_letter_code
_entity_poly.pdbx_strand_id
1 'polypeptide(L)'
;MFCHLGYVRDGRPVVLPTMHVRCGETLYIHGSTGSGPMLGAKPAGLPVCVTATLVDGLVLARSAMHHSLNYRSVVVMGSARAVDDHAEKLSALHALLDHIRPGRAADCRTPTPVNWPPRRCLPSILSRFRPRCARAGRSTIRKIVRCRIGPGSSR
;
A
#
# COMPACT_ATOMS: atom_id res chain seq x y z
N MET A 1 4.98 -4.01 4.66
CA MET A 1 4.07 -4.25 5.81
C MET A 1 3.38 -2.99 6.33
N PHE A 2 3.97 -1.79 6.28
CA PHE A 2 3.33 -0.53 6.70
C PHE A 2 3.47 0.54 5.62
N CYS A 3 2.42 1.30 5.35
CA CYS A 3 2.44 2.45 4.43
C CYS A 3 1.43 3.52 4.85
N HIS A 4 1.58 4.69 4.24
CA HIS A 4 0.60 5.78 4.28
C HIS A 4 -0.23 5.76 2.99
N LEU A 5 -1.55 5.67 3.13
CA LEU A 5 -2.52 5.75 2.04
C LEU A 5 -3.13 7.14 2.01
N GLY A 6 -2.75 7.95 1.02
CA GLY A 6 -3.33 9.24 0.68
C GLY A 6 -4.48 9.11 -0.32
N TYR A 7 -5.57 9.84 -0.10
CA TYR A 7 -6.71 9.98 -1.02
C TYR A 7 -7.45 11.30 -0.76
N VAL A 8 -8.41 11.67 -1.61
CA VAL A 8 -9.27 12.85 -1.40
C VAL A 8 -10.66 12.41 -0.97
N ARG A 9 -11.20 13.05 0.08
CA ARG A 9 -12.58 12.89 0.53
C ARG A 9 -13.17 14.27 0.82
N ASP A 10 -14.34 14.55 0.25
CA ASP A 10 -15.04 15.83 0.43
C ASP A 10 -14.14 17.05 0.12
N GLY A 11 -13.36 16.94 -0.96
CA GLY A 11 -12.40 17.96 -1.38
C GLY A 11 -11.15 18.10 -0.50
N ARG A 12 -11.00 17.30 0.56
CA ARG A 12 -9.88 17.37 1.50
C ARG A 12 -8.93 16.19 1.35
N PRO A 13 -7.60 16.42 1.42
CA PRO A 13 -6.64 15.33 1.45
C PRO A 13 -6.74 14.58 2.79
N VAL A 14 -6.73 13.26 2.72
CA VAL A 14 -6.74 12.35 3.87
C VAL A 14 -5.57 11.39 3.72
N VAL A 15 -4.82 11.15 4.79
CA VAL A 15 -3.72 10.18 4.82
C VAL A 15 -3.92 9.22 6.00
N LEU A 16 -3.99 7.93 5.72
CA LEU A 16 -4.20 6.88 6.72
C LEU A 16 -2.99 5.94 6.79
N PRO A 17 -2.45 5.64 7.98
CA PRO A 17 -1.53 4.52 8.14
C PRO A 17 -2.27 3.21 7.96
N THR A 18 -1.70 2.28 7.19
CA THR A 18 -2.29 0.95 7.00
C THR A 18 -1.25 -0.10 6.60
N MET A 19 -1.66 -1.37 6.63
CA MET A 19 -0.86 -2.49 6.14
C MET A 19 -1.03 -2.71 4.64
N HIS A 20 0.06 -3.16 4.02
CA HIS A 20 0.09 -3.54 2.61
C HIS A 20 0.89 -4.82 2.38
N VAL A 21 0.57 -5.48 1.26
CA VAL A 21 1.40 -6.52 0.66
C VAL A 21 1.45 -6.34 -0.86
N ARG A 22 2.60 -6.62 -1.47
CA ARG A 22 2.75 -6.65 -2.93
C ARG A 22 2.78 -8.10 -3.38
N CYS A 23 1.91 -8.46 -4.33
CA CYS A 23 1.91 -9.75 -5.03
C CYS A 23 2.07 -9.50 -6.54
N GLY A 24 3.21 -9.90 -7.11
CA GLY A 24 3.54 -9.56 -8.50
C GLY A 24 3.54 -8.04 -8.70
N GLU A 25 2.75 -7.56 -9.65
CA GLU A 25 2.56 -6.13 -9.95
C GLU A 25 1.39 -5.48 -9.18
N THR A 26 0.72 -6.23 -8.32
CA THR A 26 -0.45 -5.76 -7.56
C THR A 26 -0.07 -5.41 -6.13
N LEU A 27 -0.44 -4.21 -5.70
CA LEU A 27 -0.38 -3.82 -4.30
C LEU A 27 -1.76 -3.99 -3.68
N TYR A 28 -1.81 -4.73 -2.58
CA TYR A 28 -2.99 -4.97 -1.78
C TYR A 28 -2.92 -4.17 -0.49
N ILE A 29 -3.96 -3.37 -0.23
CA ILE A 29 -4.08 -2.56 0.98
C ILE A 29 -5.18 -3.12 1.85
N HIS A 30 -4.88 -3.40 3.11
CA HIS A 30 -5.84 -3.86 4.10
C HIS A 30 -6.61 -2.68 4.70
N GLY A 31 -7.86 -2.88 5.11
CA GLY A 31 -8.57 -1.88 5.90
C GLY A 31 -9.95 -2.32 6.36
N SER A 32 -10.52 -1.56 7.31
CA SER A 32 -11.91 -1.74 7.72
C SER A 32 -12.84 -1.36 6.58
N THR A 33 -13.90 -2.13 6.40
CA THR A 33 -14.89 -1.92 5.33
C THR A 33 -15.72 -0.67 5.48
N GLY A 34 -15.86 -0.16 6.70
CA GLY A 34 -16.49 1.14 6.97
C GLY A 34 -15.55 2.32 6.78
N SER A 35 -14.27 2.08 6.45
CA SER A 35 -13.31 3.17 6.26
C SER A 35 -13.56 3.91 4.95
N GLY A 36 -13.24 5.20 4.95
CA GLY A 36 -13.40 6.07 3.78
C GLY A 36 -12.83 5.51 2.48
N PRO A 37 -11.60 4.96 2.44
CA PRO A 37 -11.07 4.36 1.22
C PRO A 37 -11.88 3.17 0.70
N MET A 38 -12.44 2.37 1.60
CA MET A 38 -13.11 1.11 1.25
C MET A 38 -14.55 1.33 0.78
N LEU A 39 -15.18 2.39 1.31
CA LEU A 39 -16.44 2.91 0.80
C LEU A 39 -16.24 3.63 -0.54
N GLY A 40 -15.16 4.40 -0.69
CA GLY A 40 -14.86 5.19 -1.90
C GLY A 40 -14.35 4.39 -3.09
N ALA A 41 -13.85 3.16 -2.89
CA ALA A 41 -13.26 2.34 -3.96
C ALA A 41 -14.27 1.53 -4.80
N LYS A 42 -15.54 1.93 -4.83
CA LYS A 42 -16.64 1.29 -5.58
C LYS A 42 -17.31 2.28 -6.53
N PRO A 43 -17.91 1.82 -7.65
CA PRO A 43 -17.31 1.03 -8.73
C PRO A 43 -16.35 1.84 -9.64
N ALA A 44 -16.32 3.17 -9.52
CA ALA A 44 -15.47 4.05 -10.34
C ALA A 44 -13.96 3.99 -10.00
N GLY A 45 -13.62 3.35 -8.88
CA GLY A 45 -12.28 3.33 -8.32
C GLY A 45 -11.94 4.63 -7.58
N LEU A 46 -11.02 4.52 -6.63
CA LEU A 46 -10.57 5.63 -5.80
C LEU A 46 -9.15 6.05 -6.20
N PRO A 47 -8.92 7.27 -6.70
CA PRO A 47 -7.58 7.79 -6.87
C PRO A 47 -6.83 7.82 -5.53
N VAL A 48 -5.67 7.17 -5.48
CA VAL A 48 -4.86 7.01 -4.27
C VAL A 48 -3.38 7.27 -4.54
N CYS A 49 -2.68 7.65 -3.47
CA CYS A 49 -1.23 7.73 -3.37
C CYS A 49 -0.77 6.89 -2.18
N VAL A 50 0.06 5.88 -2.41
CA VAL A 50 0.62 5.04 -1.34
C VAL A 50 2.10 5.32 -1.19
N THR A 51 2.51 5.68 0.03
CA THR A 51 3.91 5.93 0.37
C THR A 51 4.38 4.94 1.42
N ALA A 52 5.46 4.22 1.14
CA ALA A 52 6.16 3.40 2.12
C ALA A 52 7.58 3.93 2.30
N THR A 53 8.00 4.10 3.56
CA THR A 53 9.32 4.61 3.94
C THR A 53 9.95 3.66 4.94
N LEU A 54 11.21 3.31 4.73
CA LEU A 54 12.06 2.58 5.66
C LEU A 54 13.19 3.51 6.08
N VAL A 55 13.26 3.84 7.36
CA VAL A 55 14.37 4.62 7.93
C VAL A 55 15.47 3.63 8.32
N ASP A 56 16.64 3.81 7.72
CA ASP A 56 17.81 2.97 7.92
C ASP A 56 18.78 3.56 8.97
N GLY A 57 18.68 4.86 9.27
CA GLY A 57 19.47 5.48 10.34
C GLY A 57 19.38 7.00 10.38
N LEU A 58 19.83 7.57 11.50
CA LEU A 58 19.98 9.01 11.68
C LEU A 58 21.37 9.45 11.19
N VAL A 59 21.44 10.61 10.53
CA VAL A 59 22.70 11.28 10.20
C VAL A 59 22.84 12.46 11.16
N LEU A 60 23.76 12.33 12.11
CA LEU A 60 24.05 13.37 13.11
C LEU A 60 25.32 14.13 12.71
N ALA A 61 25.17 15.42 12.38
CA ALA A 61 26.27 16.28 11.96
C ALA A 61 26.56 17.36 13.01
N ARG A 62 27.69 18.04 12.87
CA ARG A 62 28.08 19.16 13.75
C ARG A 62 27.29 20.45 13.49
N SER A 63 26.80 20.64 12.26
CA SER A 63 25.98 21.78 11.87
C SER A 63 24.53 21.35 11.70
N ALA A 64 23.61 22.17 12.20
CA ALA A 64 22.17 21.91 12.16
C ALA A 64 21.68 21.60 10.72
N MET A 65 22.24 22.29 9.72
CA MET A 65 21.90 22.14 8.30
C MET A 65 22.33 20.81 7.67
N HIS A 66 23.07 19.98 8.40
CA HIS A 66 23.60 18.70 7.91
C HIS A 66 23.04 17.48 8.65
N HIS A 67 22.13 17.68 9.61
CA HIS A 67 21.34 16.57 10.13
C HIS A 67 20.42 16.00 9.05
N SER A 68 20.29 14.68 9.02
CA SER A 68 19.48 14.01 8.00
C SER A 68 19.05 12.60 8.43
N LEU A 69 18.44 11.86 7.51
CA LEU A 69 18.05 10.47 7.66
C LEU A 69 18.58 9.69 6.47
N ASN A 70 19.14 8.50 6.71
CA ASN A 70 19.25 7.50 5.67
C ASN A 70 17.91 6.78 5.58
N TYR A 71 17.23 6.88 4.44
CA TYR A 71 15.97 6.19 4.22
C TYR A 71 15.83 5.69 2.79
N ARG A 72 14.94 4.71 2.62
CA ARG A 72 14.45 4.22 1.33
C ARG A 72 12.96 4.46 1.28
N SER A 73 12.45 4.96 0.16
CA SER A 73 11.00 5.12 0.00
C SER A 73 10.52 4.82 -1.42
N VAL A 74 9.24 4.49 -1.49
CA VAL A 74 8.50 4.36 -2.73
C VAL A 74 7.19 5.12 -2.62
N VAL A 75 6.84 5.84 -3.67
CA VAL A 75 5.54 6.48 -3.84
C VAL A 75 4.85 5.85 -5.05
N VAL A 76 3.63 5.36 -4.83
CA VAL A 76 2.82 4.67 -5.84
C VAL A 76 1.49 5.39 -5.98
N MET A 77 1.22 5.94 -7.17
CA MET A 77 -0.08 6.54 -7.49
C MET A 77 -0.89 5.62 -8.39
N GLY A 78 -2.20 5.56 -8.18
CA GLY A 78 -3.10 4.71 -8.96
C GLY A 78 -4.57 4.94 -8.64
N SER A 79 -5.43 4.11 -9.21
CA SER A 79 -6.86 4.04 -8.84
C SER A 79 -7.11 2.69 -8.18
N ALA A 80 -7.48 2.73 -6.91
CA ALA A 80 -7.78 1.56 -6.11
C ALA A 80 -9.21 1.08 -6.37
N ARG A 81 -9.40 -0.21 -6.60
CA ARG A 81 -10.73 -0.86 -6.59
C ARG A 81 -10.89 -1.75 -5.37
N ALA A 82 -12.11 -1.88 -4.87
CA ALA A 82 -12.43 -2.97 -3.95
C ALA A 82 -12.15 -4.33 -4.63
N VAL A 83 -11.55 -5.25 -3.89
CA VAL A 83 -11.60 -6.67 -4.22
C VAL A 83 -12.90 -7.22 -3.67
N ASP A 84 -13.72 -7.82 -4.54
CA ASP A 84 -14.97 -8.47 -4.16
C ASP A 84 -14.86 -9.99 -4.18
N ASP A 85 -14.06 -10.54 -5.11
CA ASP A 85 -13.82 -11.98 -5.23
C ASP A 85 -13.22 -12.58 -3.95
N HIS A 86 -13.82 -13.68 -3.50
CA HIS A 86 -13.49 -14.32 -2.25
C HIS A 86 -12.08 -14.93 -2.27
N ALA A 87 -11.72 -15.59 -3.38
CA ALA A 87 -10.43 -16.25 -3.51
C ALA A 87 -9.27 -15.23 -3.61
N GLU A 88 -9.45 -14.15 -4.37
CA GLU A 88 -8.49 -13.03 -4.45
C GLU A 88 -8.26 -12.43 -3.06
N LYS A 89 -9.33 -12.17 -2.28
CA LYS A 89 -9.17 -11.64 -0.92
C LYS A 89 -8.40 -12.59 0.00
N LEU A 90 -8.74 -13.88 -0.01
CA LEU A 90 -8.09 -14.87 0.85
C LEU A 90 -6.60 -15.01 0.50
N SER A 91 -6.28 -15.05 -0.80
CA SER A 91 -4.90 -15.09 -1.28
C SER A 91 -4.10 -13.87 -0.82
N ALA A 92 -4.67 -12.66 -0.95
CA ALA A 92 -4.01 -11.44 -0.51
C ALA A 92 -3.91 -11.33 1.03
N LEU A 93 -4.87 -11.86 1.79
CA LEU A 93 -4.77 -11.97 3.24
C LEU A 93 -3.64 -12.92 3.66
N HIS A 94 -3.55 -14.10 3.03
CA HIS A 94 -2.46 -15.04 3.29
C HIS A 94 -1.11 -14.41 2.97
N ALA A 95 -0.96 -13.75 1.82
CA ALA A 95 0.25 -13.04 1.46
C ALA A 95 0.61 -11.95 2.49
N LEU A 96 -0.40 -11.22 3.00
CA LEU A 96 -0.19 -10.22 4.04
C LEU A 96 0.33 -10.84 5.34
N LEU A 97 -0.26 -11.96 5.77
CA LEU A 97 0.16 -12.70 6.97
C LEU A 97 1.58 -13.25 6.81
N ASP A 98 1.89 -13.86 5.67
CA ASP A 98 3.22 -14.41 5.42
C ASP A 98 4.29 -13.32 5.25
N HIS A 99 3.89 -12.10 4.87
CA HIS A 99 4.76 -10.94 4.88
C HIS A 99 5.11 -10.46 6.31
N ILE A 100 4.30 -10.80 7.32
CA ILE A 100 4.62 -10.59 8.74
C ILE A 100 5.69 -11.57 9.19
N ARG A 101 5.43 -12.86 8.92
CA ARG A 101 6.34 -13.96 9.24
C ARG A 101 6.04 -15.08 8.23
N PRO A 102 7.06 -15.62 7.55
CA PRO A 102 6.88 -16.78 6.68
C PRO A 102 6.15 -17.93 7.41
N GLY A 103 5.12 -18.50 6.79
CA GLY A 103 4.31 -19.58 7.34
C GLY A 103 3.17 -19.15 8.26
N ARG A 104 3.04 -17.84 8.55
CA ARG A 104 2.02 -17.34 9.50
C ARG A 104 0.61 -17.60 9.03
N ALA A 105 0.34 -17.61 7.72
CA ALA A 105 -0.99 -17.92 7.22
C ALA A 105 -1.45 -19.34 7.63
N ALA A 106 -0.54 -20.32 7.59
CA ALA A 106 -0.82 -21.71 7.99
C ALA A 106 -0.99 -21.87 9.50
N ASP A 107 -0.24 -21.08 10.30
CA ASP A 107 -0.36 -21.04 11.76
C ASP A 107 -1.66 -20.36 12.25
N CYS A 108 -2.41 -19.71 11.34
CA CYS A 108 -3.65 -19.00 11.65
C CYS A 108 -4.86 -19.88 11.33
N ARG A 109 -5.85 -19.88 12.21
CA ARG A 109 -7.15 -20.48 11.91
C ARG A 109 -7.77 -19.81 10.68
N THR A 110 -8.26 -20.60 9.74
CA THR A 110 -8.97 -20.10 8.56
C THR A 110 -10.17 -19.25 8.98
N PRO A 111 -10.40 -18.10 8.31
CA PRO A 111 -11.61 -17.31 8.55
C PRO A 111 -12.87 -18.17 8.32
N THR A 112 -13.79 -18.15 9.26
CA THR A 112 -15.09 -18.81 9.16
C THR A 112 -16.09 -17.85 8.51
N PRO A 113 -17.20 -18.36 7.91
CA PRO A 113 -18.22 -17.49 7.32
C PRO A 113 -18.79 -16.42 8.27
N VAL A 114 -18.72 -16.65 9.59
CA VAL A 114 -19.14 -15.70 10.64
C VAL A 114 -18.19 -14.51 10.76
N ASN A 115 -16.86 -14.74 10.70
CA ASN A 115 -15.86 -13.68 10.73
C ASN A 115 -15.34 -13.31 9.32
N TRP A 116 -15.95 -13.89 8.28
CA TRP A 116 -15.67 -13.63 6.88
C TRP A 116 -16.90 -13.89 6.00
N PRO A 117 -17.94 -13.04 6.08
CA PRO A 117 -19.13 -13.20 5.26
C PRO A 117 -18.81 -12.95 3.78
N PRO A 118 -19.37 -13.75 2.84
CA PRO A 118 -19.07 -13.64 1.40
C PRO A 118 -19.44 -12.29 0.78
N ARG A 119 -20.36 -11.52 1.39
CA ARG A 119 -20.89 -10.25 0.85
C ARG A 119 -20.63 -9.03 1.73
N ARG A 120 -20.17 -9.22 2.97
CA ARG A 120 -19.88 -8.13 3.91
C ARG A 120 -18.63 -8.46 4.71
N CYS A 121 -17.56 -7.78 4.35
CA CYS A 121 -16.66 -7.19 5.32
C CYS A 121 -15.83 -8.11 6.21
N LEU A 122 -14.61 -8.43 5.76
CA LEU A 122 -13.38 -8.37 6.56
C LEU A 122 -12.20 -8.21 5.57
N PRO A 123 -11.03 -7.80 6.07
CA PRO A 123 -10.41 -6.55 5.65
C PRO A 123 -10.39 -6.38 4.13
N SER A 124 -11.03 -5.30 3.69
CA SER A 124 -11.14 -5.00 2.28
C SER A 124 -9.75 -4.74 1.71
N ILE A 125 -9.46 -5.50 0.67
CA ILE A 125 -8.23 -5.42 -0.09
C ILE A 125 -8.50 -4.50 -1.26
N LEU A 126 -7.70 -3.45 -1.41
CA LEU A 126 -7.71 -2.64 -2.62
C LEU A 126 -6.74 -3.22 -3.63
N SER A 127 -7.13 -3.34 -4.90
CA SER A 127 -6.22 -3.84 -5.93
C SER A 127 -6.24 -3.06 -7.24
N ARG A 128 -5.18 -3.29 -8.02
CA ARG A 128 -4.79 -2.77 -9.34
C ARG A 128 -4.09 -1.40 -9.38
N PHE A 129 -2.78 -1.48 -9.62
CA PHE A 129 -1.95 -0.36 -10.05
C PHE A 129 -1.44 -0.61 -11.48
N ARG A 130 -1.55 0.39 -12.36
CA ARG A 130 -0.50 0.64 -13.36
C ARG A 130 0.45 1.60 -12.66
N PRO A 131 1.53 1.12 -12.03
CA PRO A 131 2.23 1.95 -11.08
C PRO A 131 2.98 3.04 -11.85
N ARG A 132 2.90 4.29 -11.42
CA ARG A 132 4.02 5.21 -11.59
C ARG A 132 4.79 5.19 -10.28
N CYS A 133 5.70 4.21 -10.11
CA CYS A 133 6.65 4.22 -9.00
C CYS A 133 7.62 5.37 -9.22
N ALA A 134 7.78 6.18 -8.18
CA ALA A 134 9.05 6.84 -7.92
C ALA A 134 9.73 6.03 -6.81
N ARG A 135 10.85 5.38 -7.12
CA ARG A 135 11.76 4.84 -6.10
C ARG A 135 12.69 5.98 -5.70
N ALA A 136 12.65 6.42 -4.45
CA ALA A 136 13.71 7.26 -3.93
C ALA A 136 14.95 6.37 -3.70
N GLY A 137 16.08 6.72 -4.32
CA GLY A 137 17.37 6.12 -3.93
C GLY A 137 17.73 6.45 -2.48
N ARG A 138 18.85 5.92 -1.97
CA ARG A 138 19.41 6.36 -0.67
C ARG A 138 19.56 7.88 -0.73
N SER A 139 18.82 8.61 0.09
CA SER A 139 18.80 10.07 0.07
C SER A 139 19.24 10.59 1.44
N THR A 140 20.41 11.24 1.50
CA THR A 140 20.65 12.35 2.42
C THR A 140 20.04 13.59 1.78
N ILE A 141 19.38 14.46 2.55
CA ILE A 141 18.59 15.63 2.07
C ILE A 141 19.37 16.51 1.08
N ARG A 142 19.44 16.14 -0.21
CA ARG A 142 19.81 16.93 -1.39
C ARG A 142 19.34 16.15 -2.62
N LYS A 143 18.35 16.69 -3.34
CA LYS A 143 17.82 16.29 -4.67
C LYS A 143 16.54 15.43 -4.69
N ILE A 144 15.51 16.04 -5.29
CA ILE A 144 14.26 15.47 -5.81
C ILE A 144 14.51 15.09 -7.29
N VAL A 145 13.79 14.10 -7.85
CA VAL A 145 13.08 14.12 -9.18
C VAL A 145 13.05 12.78 -10.00
N ARG A 146 11.81 12.48 -10.49
CA ARG A 146 11.27 11.77 -11.71
C ARG A 146 11.32 10.24 -12.00
N CYS A 147 10.09 9.75 -12.33
CA CYS A 147 9.62 8.82 -13.42
C CYS A 147 10.19 7.37 -13.51
N ARG A 148 9.57 6.32 -14.08
CA ARG A 148 8.41 6.02 -14.99
C ARG A 148 8.03 4.53 -14.74
N ILE A 149 6.79 4.05 -14.96
CA ILE A 149 6.59 2.60 -15.22
C ILE A 149 5.55 2.35 -16.31
N GLY A 150 5.99 1.66 -17.36
CA GLY A 150 5.19 0.98 -18.37
C GLY A 150 6.06 -0.09 -19.03
N PRO A 151 5.49 -1.20 -19.54
CA PRO A 151 6.21 -2.13 -20.41
C PRO A 151 6.50 -1.44 -21.75
N GLY A 152 7.60 -1.84 -22.41
CA GLY A 152 7.92 -1.39 -23.76
C GLY A 152 6.75 -1.61 -24.72
N SER A 153 6.47 -0.62 -25.54
CA SER A 153 5.58 -0.79 -26.69
C SER A 153 6.25 -1.73 -27.69
N SER A 154 5.61 -2.86 -27.99
CA SER A 154 5.83 -3.51 -29.28
C SER A 154 5.08 -2.70 -30.35
N ARG A 155 5.83 -1.83 -31.03
CA ARG A 155 5.65 -1.53 -32.45
C ARG A 155 7.04 -1.57 -33.06
#